data_AF-A0A0E3CBJ2-F1
#
_entry.id   AF-A0A0E3CBJ2-F1
#
_cell.length_a   1.000
_cell.length_b   1.000
_cell.length_c   1.000
_cell.angle_alpha   90.00
_cell.angle_beta   90.00
_cell.angle_gamma   90.00
#
_symmetry.space_group_name_H-M   'P 1'
#
loop_
_entity.id
_entity.type
_entity.pdbx_description
1 polymer ?
#
loop_
_entity_poly.entity_id
_entity_poly.type
_entity_poly.pdbx_seq_one_letter_code
_entity_poly.pdbx_strand_id
1 'polypeptide(L)'
;MPTAVRQSPQRSDENLVVTAIAAFLVTALILGTVAYQYLKHSQQQEQTRTDRQAYKRYNDYLKSTEQAAPEPAAKQPAPAQASAPAAPPSMAEKLLSHPAVTPGPGFNAPGVQQTGVAIIDAIDHAQATAKQ
;
A
#
# COMPACT_ATOMS: atom_id res chain seq x y z
N MET A 1 -80.76 -8.70 29.64
CA MET A 1 -79.81 -7.58 29.82
C MET A 1 -78.64 -7.80 28.87
N PRO A 2 -78.55 -7.12 27.73
CA PRO A 2 -77.39 -7.22 26.85
C PRO A 2 -76.28 -6.28 27.36
N THR A 3 -75.13 -6.85 27.71
CA THR A 3 -73.90 -6.09 27.99
C THR A 3 -73.30 -5.64 26.68
N ALA A 4 -73.47 -4.36 26.35
CA ALA A 4 -72.74 -3.74 25.25
C ALA A 4 -71.25 -3.65 25.63
N VAL A 5 -70.42 -4.49 25.02
CA VAL A 5 -68.96 -4.38 25.12
C VAL A 5 -68.56 -3.12 24.35
N ARG A 6 -68.20 -2.07 25.09
CA ARG A 6 -67.64 -0.83 24.53
C ARG A 6 -66.25 -1.17 24.00
N GLN A 7 -66.13 -1.38 22.69
CA GLN A 7 -64.82 -1.44 22.03
C GLN A 7 -64.22 -0.04 22.07
N SER A 8 -63.09 0.10 22.76
CA SER A 8 -62.24 1.30 22.75
C SER A 8 -61.79 1.59 21.30
N PRO A 9 -61.58 2.87 20.93
CA PRO A 9 -61.17 3.22 19.56
C PRO A 9 -59.71 2.80 19.32
N GLN A 10 -59.50 1.55 18.92
CA GLN A 10 -58.19 0.94 18.65
C GLN A 10 -57.45 1.57 17.44
N ARG A 11 -58.19 2.27 16.58
CA ARG A 11 -57.71 2.79 15.29
C ARG A 11 -56.73 3.96 15.40
N SER A 12 -56.72 4.69 16.52
CA SER A 12 -55.86 5.87 16.70
C SER A 12 -54.41 5.51 17.03
N ASP A 13 -54.20 4.45 17.82
CA ASP A 13 -52.86 4.06 18.28
C ASP A 13 -52.07 3.36 17.18
N GLU A 14 -52.71 2.49 16.39
CA GLU A 14 -52.07 1.82 15.25
C GLU A 14 -51.56 2.82 14.22
N ASN A 15 -52.33 3.88 13.95
CA ASN A 15 -51.93 4.92 13.00
C ASN A 15 -50.76 5.77 13.54
N LEU A 16 -50.71 6.02 14.85
CA LEU A 16 -49.57 6.67 15.50
C LEU A 16 -48.30 5.82 15.43
N VAL A 17 -48.40 4.52 15.69
CA VAL A 17 -47.28 3.58 15.61
C VAL A 17 -46.76 3.49 14.17
N VAL A 18 -47.65 3.35 13.19
CA VAL A 18 -47.25 3.30 11.77
C VAL A 18 -46.57 4.60 11.34
N THR A 19 -47.09 5.76 11.76
CA THR A 19 -46.49 7.07 11.47
C THR A 19 -45.11 7.20 12.13
N ALA A 20 -44.96 6.77 13.37
CA ALA A 20 -43.69 6.79 14.09
C ALA A 20 -42.63 5.89 13.42
N ILE A 21 -43.03 4.69 12.99
CA ILE A 21 -42.14 3.77 12.26
C ILE A 21 -41.74 4.39 10.91
N ALA A 22 -42.70 4.95 10.17
CA ALA A 22 -42.41 5.60 8.89
C ALA A 22 -41.44 6.78 9.06
N ALA A 23 -41.67 7.63 10.07
CA ALA A 23 -40.80 8.76 10.38
C ALA A 23 -39.38 8.28 10.79
N PHE A 24 -39.29 7.23 11.61
CA PHE A 24 -38.01 6.65 12.00
C PHE A 24 -37.23 6.11 10.78
N LEU A 25 -37.89 5.35 9.91
CA LEU A 25 -37.25 4.79 8.72
C LEU A 25 -36.75 5.88 7.76
N VAL A 26 -37.55 6.93 7.53
CA VAL A 26 -37.14 8.08 6.72
C VAL A 26 -35.95 8.79 7.36
N THR A 27 -35.99 9.01 8.67
CA THR A 27 -34.90 9.66 9.40
C THR A 27 -33.62 8.82 9.32
N ALA A 28 -33.71 7.51 9.53
CA ALA A 28 -32.59 6.59 9.42
C ALA A 28 -31.99 6.56 8.01
N LEU A 29 -32.83 6.60 6.97
CA LEU A 29 -32.38 6.68 5.58
C LEU A 29 -31.59 7.98 5.31
N ILE A 30 -32.08 9.11 5.81
CA ILE A 30 -31.41 10.41 5.67
C ILE A 30 -30.07 10.40 6.41
N LEU A 31 -30.04 9.95 7.67
CA LEU A 31 -28.79 9.84 8.43
C LEU A 31 -27.79 8.89 7.76
N GLY A 32 -28.25 7.75 7.25
CA GLY A 32 -27.41 6.79 6.54
C GLY A 32 -26.79 7.36 5.26
N THR A 33 -27.58 8.09 4.46
CA THR A 33 -27.09 8.73 3.22
C THR A 33 -26.09 9.84 3.49
N VAL A 34 -26.33 10.69 4.50
CA VAL A 34 -25.39 11.75 4.90
C VAL A 34 -24.09 11.15 5.44
N ALA A 35 -24.17 10.15 6.33
CA ALA A 35 -23.00 9.47 6.86
C ALA A 35 -22.18 8.80 5.74
N TYR A 36 -22.85 8.14 4.80
CA TYR A 36 -22.21 7.52 3.64
C TYR A 36 -21.51 8.55 2.76
N GLN A 37 -22.17 9.68 2.46
CA GLN A 37 -21.57 10.74 1.65
C GLN A 37 -20.35 11.37 2.33
N TYR A 38 -20.43 11.60 3.64
CA TYR A 38 -19.31 12.11 4.42
C TYR A 38 -18.12 11.14 4.41
N LEU A 39 -18.37 9.85 4.68
CA LEU A 39 -17.33 8.83 4.68
C LEU A 39 -16.69 8.67 3.29
N LYS A 40 -17.52 8.70 2.23
CA LYS A 40 -17.05 8.63 0.84
C LYS A 40 -16.16 9.83 0.48
N HIS A 41 -16.54 11.04 0.89
CA HIS A 41 -15.69 12.22 0.68
C HIS A 41 -14.38 12.15 1.46
N SER A 42 -14.40 11.64 2.70
CA SER A 42 -13.19 11.43 3.49
C SER A 42 -12.25 10.42 2.81
N GLN A 43 -12.78 9.27 2.40
CA GLN A 43 -12.04 8.23 1.67
C GLN A 43 -11.44 8.77 0.37
N GLN A 44 -12.20 9.56 -0.40
CA GLN A 44 -11.70 10.16 -1.63
C GLN A 44 -10.52 11.10 -1.38
N GLN A 45 -10.54 11.88 -0.30
CA GLN A 45 -9.40 12.75 0.04
C GLN A 45 -8.16 11.95 0.42
N GLU A 46 -8.31 10.86 1.16
CA GLU A 46 -7.19 10.00 1.56
C GLU A 46 -6.61 9.22 0.37
N GLN A 47 -7.46 8.69 -0.51
CA GLN A 47 -7.05 8.05 -1.76
C GLN A 47 -6.31 9.04 -2.67
N THR A 48 -6.85 10.25 -2.87
CA THR A 48 -6.21 11.27 -3.71
C THR A 48 -4.83 11.69 -3.18
N ARG A 49 -4.66 11.74 -1.85
CA ARG A 49 -3.35 12.04 -1.22
C ARG A 49 -2.37 10.89 -1.42
N THR A 50 -2.82 9.65 -1.23
CA THR A 50 -2.02 8.44 -1.40
C THR A 50 -1.56 8.29 -2.85
N ASP A 51 -2.48 8.46 -3.79
CA ASP A 51 -2.18 8.39 -5.23
C ASP A 51 -1.19 9.47 -5.63
N ARG A 52 -1.40 10.72 -5.21
CA ARG A 52 -0.44 11.80 -5.49
C ARG A 52 0.95 11.52 -4.92
N GLN A 53 1.05 10.90 -3.74
CA GLN A 53 2.34 10.50 -3.17
C GLN A 53 2.99 9.34 -3.93
N ALA A 54 2.20 8.39 -4.42
CA ALA A 54 2.68 7.30 -5.28
C ALA A 54 3.22 7.85 -6.61
N TYR A 55 2.46 8.75 -7.26
CA TYR A 55 2.89 9.41 -8.50
C TYR A 55 4.16 10.25 -8.30
N LYS A 56 4.27 11.01 -7.20
CA LYS A 56 5.49 11.77 -6.88
C LYS A 56 6.71 10.86 -6.72
N ARG A 57 6.58 9.78 -5.94
CA ARG A 57 7.67 8.81 -5.75
C ARG A 57 8.09 8.13 -7.05
N TYR A 58 7.13 7.76 -7.90
CA TYR A 58 7.43 7.17 -9.21
C TYR A 58 8.17 8.15 -10.12
N ASN A 59 7.72 9.40 -10.17
CA ASN A 59 8.35 10.41 -11.00
C ASN A 59 9.75 10.79 -10.49
N ASP A 60 9.95 10.84 -9.16
CA ASP A 60 11.26 11.04 -8.55
C ASP A 60 12.21 9.87 -8.85
N TYR A 61 11.70 8.63 -8.87
CA TYR A 61 12.50 7.47 -9.30
C TYR A 61 12.94 7.62 -10.75
N LEU A 62 12.01 7.88 -11.69
CA LEU A 62 12.36 8.08 -13.10
C LEU A 62 13.39 9.21 -13.28
N LYS A 63 13.17 10.34 -12.62
CA LYS A 63 14.08 11.49 -12.71
C LYS A 63 15.46 11.19 -12.12
N SER A 64 15.51 10.49 -10.99
CA SER A 64 16.78 10.04 -10.39
C SER A 64 17.48 9.00 -11.26
N THR A 65 16.73 8.18 -11.99
CA THR A 65 17.29 7.17 -12.90
C THR A 65 17.79 7.79 -14.20
N GLU A 66 17.13 8.83 -14.72
CA GLU A 66 17.62 9.64 -15.85
C GLU A 66 18.83 10.50 -15.46
N GLN A 67 18.85 11.05 -14.24
CA GLN A 67 19.96 11.88 -13.75
C GLN A 67 21.15 11.03 -13.26
N ALA A 68 20.93 9.73 -13.04
CA ALA A 68 21.97 8.72 -12.82
C ALA A 68 22.32 7.93 -14.11
N ALA A 69 21.95 8.44 -15.30
CA ALA A 69 22.64 8.06 -16.52
C ALA A 69 24.10 8.53 -16.38
N PRO A 70 25.10 7.63 -16.30
CA PRO A 70 26.47 8.05 -16.17
C PRO A 70 26.88 8.72 -17.48
N GLU A 71 27.13 10.03 -17.41
CA GLU A 71 28.02 10.67 -18.38
C GLU A 71 29.34 9.87 -18.34
N PRO A 72 29.87 9.36 -19.48
CA PRO A 72 31.13 8.65 -19.48
C PRO A 72 32.25 9.65 -19.22
N ALA A 73 32.51 9.94 -17.95
CA ALA A 73 33.59 10.80 -17.53
C ALA A 73 34.93 10.12 -17.86
N ALA A 74 35.68 10.83 -18.71
CA ALA A 74 36.98 10.49 -19.22
C ALA A 74 37.98 10.06 -18.14
N LYS A 75 38.89 9.15 -18.53
CA LYS A 75 40.12 8.78 -17.81
C LYS A 75 40.79 10.03 -17.21
N GLN A 76 40.90 10.09 -15.89
CA GLN A 76 41.80 11.00 -15.18
C GLN A 76 42.57 10.22 -14.10
N PRO A 77 43.89 10.46 -13.92
CA PRO A 77 44.79 9.51 -13.27
C PRO A 77 44.63 9.48 -11.75
N ALA A 78 44.72 8.28 -11.18
CA ALA A 78 44.62 8.00 -9.77
C ALA A 78 45.75 8.65 -8.94
N PRO A 79 45.46 9.25 -7.77
CA PRO A 79 46.43 9.37 -6.70
C PRO A 79 46.46 8.06 -5.91
N ALA A 80 47.66 7.51 -5.74
CA ALA A 80 47.92 6.37 -4.88
C ALA A 80 47.80 6.78 -3.40
N GLN A 81 46.95 6.12 -2.62
CA GLN A 81 47.17 5.94 -1.18
C GLN A 81 46.24 4.92 -0.51
N ALA A 82 46.90 4.00 0.19
CA ALA A 82 46.52 3.29 1.41
C ALA A 82 45.27 2.39 1.40
N SER A 83 45.51 1.11 1.71
CA SER A 83 44.56 0.06 2.00
C SER A 83 43.48 0.51 3.00
N ALA A 84 42.32 0.89 2.49
CA ALA A 84 41.10 0.99 3.29
C ALA A 84 40.57 -0.43 3.55
N PRO A 85 40.05 -0.75 4.76
CA PRO A 85 39.30 -1.98 4.96
C PRO A 85 38.16 -2.03 3.95
N ALA A 86 38.00 -3.19 3.28
CA ALA A 86 37.02 -3.39 2.22
C ALA A 86 35.66 -2.85 2.69
N ALA A 87 35.14 -1.86 1.96
CA ALA A 87 33.77 -1.41 2.14
C ALA A 87 32.86 -2.66 2.07
N PRO A 88 31.83 -2.77 2.93
CA PRO A 88 30.92 -3.91 2.89
C PRO A 88 30.44 -4.10 1.44
N PRO A 89 30.50 -5.32 0.89
CA PRO A 89 30.20 -5.56 -0.52
C PRO A 89 28.80 -5.03 -0.82
N SER A 90 28.69 -4.25 -1.90
CA SER A 90 27.41 -3.70 -2.31
C SER A 90 26.40 -4.83 -2.57
N MET A 91 25.09 -4.57 -2.39
CA MET A 91 24.05 -5.59 -2.63
C MET A 91 24.12 -6.15 -4.06
N ALA A 92 24.48 -5.30 -5.02
CA ALA A 92 24.77 -5.66 -6.40
C ALA A 92 25.91 -6.68 -6.50
N GLU A 93 26.99 -6.48 -5.73
CA GLU A 93 28.18 -7.32 -5.77
C GLU A 93 27.93 -8.68 -5.11
N LYS A 94 27.17 -8.70 -4.01
CA LYS A 94 26.68 -9.95 -3.41
C LYS A 94 25.84 -10.74 -4.41
N LEU A 95 25.00 -10.08 -5.19
CA LEU A 95 24.22 -10.71 -6.24
C LEU A 95 25.06 -11.24 -7.40
N LEU A 96 25.98 -10.43 -7.92
CA LEU A 96 26.83 -10.81 -9.05
C LEU A 96 27.84 -11.90 -8.70
N SER A 97 28.15 -12.08 -7.43
CA SER A 97 29.01 -13.19 -6.96
C SER A 97 28.31 -14.56 -7.01
N HIS A 98 26.99 -14.60 -7.16
CA HIS A 98 26.23 -15.85 -7.17
C HIS A 98 26.01 -16.35 -8.61
N PRO A 99 26.36 -17.62 -8.93
CA PRO A 99 26.34 -18.14 -10.30
C PRO A 99 24.95 -18.20 -10.94
N ALA A 100 23.89 -18.14 -10.13
CA ALA A 100 22.51 -18.13 -10.62
C ALA A 100 21.98 -16.72 -10.98
N VAL A 101 22.81 -15.67 -10.86
CA VAL A 101 22.40 -14.28 -11.14
C VAL A 101 22.95 -13.84 -12.48
N THR A 102 22.04 -13.47 -13.39
CA THR A 102 22.38 -12.80 -14.64
C THR A 102 21.75 -11.41 -14.62
N PRO A 103 22.55 -10.32 -14.62
CA PRO A 103 22.01 -8.98 -14.57
C PRO A 103 21.27 -8.64 -15.87
N GLY A 104 19.98 -8.30 -15.76
CA GLY A 104 19.15 -7.79 -16.84
C GLY A 104 18.83 -6.30 -16.69
N PRO A 105 18.10 -5.69 -17.64
CA PRO A 105 17.60 -4.33 -17.50
C PRO A 105 16.83 -4.16 -16.18
N GLY A 106 17.19 -3.16 -15.37
CA GLY A 106 16.59 -2.93 -14.05
C GLY A 106 17.29 -3.64 -12.88
N PHE A 107 18.36 -4.40 -13.10
CA PHE A 107 19.16 -5.02 -12.03
C PHE A 107 19.70 -4.02 -10.99
N ASN A 108 19.96 -2.79 -11.41
CA ASN A 108 20.45 -1.73 -10.52
C ASN A 108 19.37 -1.05 -9.67
N ALA A 109 18.09 -1.45 -9.82
CA ALA A 109 17.03 -0.91 -8.99
C ALA A 109 17.18 -1.41 -7.54
N PRO A 110 17.11 -0.53 -6.51
CA PRO A 110 17.31 -0.92 -5.12
C PRO A 110 16.40 -2.07 -4.65
N GLY A 111 15.13 -2.08 -5.09
CA GLY A 111 14.19 -3.15 -4.75
C GLY A 111 14.55 -4.51 -5.36
N VAL A 112 15.07 -4.52 -6.60
CA VAL A 112 15.50 -5.75 -7.29
C VAL A 112 16.73 -6.33 -6.60
N GLN A 113 17.68 -5.47 -6.20
CA GLN A 113 18.87 -5.90 -5.49
C GLN A 113 18.54 -6.45 -4.09
N GLN A 114 17.66 -5.77 -3.36
CA GLN A 114 17.23 -6.21 -2.04
C GLN A 114 16.52 -7.56 -2.09
N THR A 115 15.57 -7.75 -3.01
CA THR A 115 14.88 -9.03 -3.19
C THR A 115 15.83 -10.13 -3.65
N GLY A 116 16.74 -9.82 -4.58
CA GLY A 116 17.74 -10.78 -5.04
C GLY A 116 18.65 -11.29 -3.91
N VAL A 117 19.16 -10.39 -3.06
CA VAL A 117 20.02 -10.78 -1.93
C VAL A 117 19.26 -11.69 -0.96
N ALA A 118 18.00 -11.36 -0.65
CA ALA A 118 17.18 -12.19 0.23
C ALA A 118 16.93 -13.60 -0.33
N ILE A 119 16.78 -13.73 -1.64
CA ILE A 119 16.62 -15.04 -2.30
C ILE A 119 17.90 -15.87 -2.20
N ILE A 120 19.07 -15.27 -2.46
CA ILE A 120 20.36 -15.97 -2.32
C ILE A 120 20.56 -16.44 -0.89
N ASP A 121 20.33 -15.56 0.10
CA ASP A 121 20.51 -15.90 1.51
C ASP A 121 19.60 -17.07 1.93
N ALA A 122 18.37 -17.12 1.41
CA ALA A 122 17.47 -18.25 1.65
C ALA A 122 17.94 -19.55 0.99
N ILE A 123 18.46 -19.48 -0.25
CA ILE A 123 19.00 -20.65 -0.97
C ILE A 123 20.24 -21.20 -0.26
N ASP A 124 21.17 -20.33 0.12
CA ASP A 124 22.40 -20.73 0.81
C ASP A 124 22.08 -21.37 2.17
N HIS A 125 21.14 -20.78 2.92
CA HIS A 125 20.68 -21.35 4.17
C HIS A 125 20.01 -22.72 3.97
N ALA A 126 19.13 -22.87 2.97
CA ALA A 126 18.49 -24.15 2.67
C ALA A 126 19.51 -25.22 2.25
N GLN A 127 20.52 -24.86 1.46
CA GLN A 127 21.59 -25.80 1.07
C GLN A 127 22.51 -26.18 2.22
N ALA A 128 22.79 -25.26 3.15
CA ALA A 128 23.55 -25.55 4.35
C ALA A 128 22.79 -26.53 5.28
N THR A 129 21.47 -26.33 5.45
CA THR A 129 20.63 -27.22 6.24
C THR A 129 20.41 -28.59 5.57
N ALA A 130 20.31 -28.65 4.24
CA ALA A 130 20.11 -29.91 3.51
C ALA A 130 21.35 -30.83 3.46
N LYS A 131 22.54 -30.31 3.81
CA LYS A 131 23.80 -31.06 3.87
C LYS A 131 24.15 -31.56 5.29
N GLN A 132 23.32 -31.26 6.28
CA GLN A 132 23.39 -31.81 7.64
C GLN A 132 22.49 -33.05 7.77
#